data_AF-A0A1X7VHF6-F1
#
_entry.id   AF-A0A1X7VHF6-F1
#
_cell.length_a   1.000
_cell.length_b   1.000
_cell.length_c   1.000
_cell.angle_alpha   90.00
_cell.angle_beta   90.00
_cell.angle_gamma   90.00
#
_symmetry.space_group_name_H-M   'P 1'
#
loop_
_entity.id
_entity.type
_entity.pdbx_description
1 polymer ?
#
loop_
_entity_poly.entity_id
_entity_poly.type
_entity_poly.pdbx_seq_one_letter_code
_entity_poly.pdbx_strand_id
1 'polypeptide(L)'
;MKLSVAFIGTNICVNAQLKGFLISRGYIVQQFRKRDSLRRVDMIGTAMRRLTKLVIHGCIDGFSRQIVYLQVSDNNRAETVVELFRDGVIRLGLPSRVRGGENVQVAEFK
;
A
#
# COMPACT_ATOMS: atom_id res chain seq x y z
N MET A 1 -10.19 16.96 16.87
CA MET A 1 -9.89 15.56 16.52
C MET A 1 -8.56 15.54 15.76
N LYS A 2 -7.52 14.85 16.26
CA LYS A 2 -6.19 14.82 15.61
C LYS A 2 -6.03 13.54 14.78
N LEU A 3 -6.60 13.51 13.58
CA LEU A 3 -6.35 12.41 12.64
C LEU A 3 -5.03 12.69 11.89
N SER A 4 -4.15 11.70 11.81
CA SER A 4 -2.91 11.74 11.04
C SER A 4 -2.89 10.62 10.02
N VAL A 5 -3.33 10.87 8.80
CA VAL A 5 -3.55 9.80 7.82
C VAL A 5 -2.24 9.32 7.18
N ALA A 6 -2.04 8.01 7.09
CA ALA A 6 -0.98 7.37 6.32
C ALA A 6 -1.57 6.54 5.18
N PHE A 7 -1.02 6.73 3.97
CA PHE A 7 -1.42 5.98 2.78
C PHE A 7 -0.53 4.74 2.56
N ILE A 8 -1.16 3.61 2.27
CA ILE A 8 -0.52 2.34 1.91
C ILE A 8 -0.99 2.00 0.50
N GLY A 9 -0.21 2.39 -0.50
CA GLY A 9 -0.31 1.87 -1.86
C GLY A 9 0.59 0.65 -1.97
N THR A 10 0.06 -0.55 -1.73
CA THR A 10 0.85 -1.77 -1.91
C THR A 10 0.36 -2.53 -3.12
N ASN A 11 1.17 -2.49 -4.18
CA ASN A 11 1.23 -3.61 -5.10
C ASN A 11 1.63 -4.80 -4.21
N ILE A 12 0.83 -5.88 -4.15
CA ILE A 12 1.03 -7.01 -3.22
C ILE A 12 2.38 -7.67 -3.53
N CYS A 13 3.45 -7.09 -3.01
CA CYS A 13 4.80 -7.52 -3.27
C CYS A 13 5.21 -8.38 -2.08
N VAL A 14 4.80 -9.65 -2.12
CA VAL A 14 5.33 -10.69 -1.22
C VAL A 14 6.87 -10.68 -1.24
N ASN A 15 7.48 -10.27 -2.35
CA ASN A 15 8.93 -10.05 -2.44
C ASN A 15 9.45 -8.96 -1.49
N ALA A 16 8.70 -7.86 -1.31
CA ALA A 16 9.08 -6.79 -0.39
C ALA A 16 8.93 -7.25 1.07
N GLN A 17 7.86 -7.97 1.39
CA GLN A 17 7.66 -8.55 2.73
C GLN A 17 8.74 -9.60 3.05
N LEU A 18 9.01 -10.54 2.12
CA LEU A 18 10.06 -11.54 2.25
C LEU A 18 11.45 -10.88 2.36
N LYS A 19 11.72 -9.83 1.58
CA LYS A 19 12.95 -9.05 1.70
C LYS A 19 13.07 -8.42 3.09
N GLY A 20 12.00 -7.81 3.60
CA GLY A 20 11.98 -7.21 4.93
C GLY A 20 12.27 -8.23 6.03
N PHE A 21 11.62 -9.40 5.96
CA PHE A 21 11.83 -10.50 6.90
C PHE A 21 13.28 -11.05 6.87
N LEU A 22 13.86 -11.24 5.67
CA LEU A 22 15.23 -11.71 5.56
C LEU A 22 16.23 -10.68 6.08
N ILE A 23 16.02 -9.39 5.79
CA ILE A 23 16.86 -8.30 6.27
C ILE A 23 16.78 -8.17 7.80
N SER A 24 15.59 -8.27 8.40
CA SER A 24 15.43 -8.21 9.86
C SER A 24 16.13 -9.38 10.58
N ARG A 25 16.39 -10.47 9.87
CA ARG A 25 17.16 -11.64 10.34
C ARG A 25 18.65 -11.59 9.96
N GLY A 26 19.13 -10.51 9.34
CA GLY A 26 20.54 -10.35 8.95
C GLY A 26 20.92 -11.03 7.63
N TYR A 27 19.95 -11.57 6.87
CA TYR A 27 20.20 -12.23 5.60
C TYR A 27 20.05 -11.28 4.43
N ILE A 28 21.15 -11.03 3.71
CA ILE A 28 21.16 -10.27 2.46
C ILE A 28 21.11 -11.24 1.29
N VAL A 29 19.95 -11.35 0.64
CA VAL A 29 19.72 -12.26 -0.49
C VAL A 29 19.45 -11.47 -1.76
N GLN A 30 20.14 -11.84 -2.84
CA GLN A 30 19.94 -11.30 -4.18
C GLN A 30 18.47 -11.41 -4.62
N GLN A 31 17.98 -10.39 -5.35
CA GLN A 31 16.56 -10.32 -5.77
C GLN A 31 16.15 -11.51 -6.64
N PHE A 32 17.03 -12.00 -7.53
CA PHE A 32 16.72 -13.13 -8.40
C PHE A 32 16.47 -14.42 -7.58
N ARG A 33 17.30 -14.69 -6.57
CA ARG A 33 17.19 -15.90 -5.73
C ARG A 33 15.89 -15.93 -4.94
N LYS A 34 15.46 -14.78 -4.41
CA LYS A 34 14.17 -14.64 -3.72
C LYS A 34 13.00 -14.88 -4.67
N ARG A 35 13.07 -14.30 -5.88
CA ARG A 35 12.05 -14.50 -6.94
C ARG A 35 11.95 -15.95 -7.36
N ASP A 36 13.07 -16.62 -7.59
CA ASP A 36 13.08 -18.03 -7.97
C ASP A 36 12.55 -18.93 -6.86
N SER A 37 12.88 -18.63 -5.60
CA SER A 37 12.28 -19.33 -4.45
C SER A 37 10.77 -19.14 -4.40
N LEU A 38 10.27 -17.93 -4.61
CA LEU A 38 8.83 -17.64 -4.60
C LEU A 38 8.09 -18.36 -5.73
N ARG A 39 8.70 -18.41 -6.93
CA ARG A 39 8.16 -19.13 -8.09
C ARG A 39 8.03 -20.63 -7.85
N ARG A 40 8.98 -21.23 -7.11
CA ARG A 40 8.94 -22.65 -6.76
C ARG A 40 7.85 -22.97 -5.74
N VAL A 41 7.59 -22.08 -4.79
CA VAL A 41 6.56 -22.27 -3.75
C VAL A 41 5.16 -21.98 -4.30
N ASP A 42 5.02 -20.94 -5.12
CA ASP A 42 3.74 -20.50 -5.66
C ASP A 42 3.92 -19.93 -7.08
N MET A 43 3.84 -20.83 -8.06
CA MET A 43 3.89 -20.49 -9.48
C MET A 43 2.67 -19.67 -9.90
N ILE A 44 1.49 -19.98 -9.37
CA ILE A 44 0.21 -19.34 -9.74
C ILE A 44 0.18 -17.90 -9.24
N GLY A 45 0.40 -17.66 -7.94
CA GLY A 45 0.39 -16.30 -7.38
C GLY A 45 1.54 -15.46 -7.90
N THR A 46 2.68 -16.05 -8.28
CA THR A 46 3.75 -15.30 -8.96
C THR A 46 3.37 -14.91 -10.39
N ALA A 47 2.70 -15.78 -11.15
CA ALA A 47 2.18 -15.45 -12.48
C ALA A 47 1.04 -14.42 -12.40
N MET A 48 0.10 -14.62 -11.49
CA MET A 48 -1.04 -13.71 -11.26
C MET A 48 -0.57 -12.31 -10.87
N ARG A 49 0.44 -12.14 -10.00
CA ARG A 49 1.02 -10.80 -9.70
C ARG A 49 1.70 -10.15 -10.91
N ARG A 50 2.16 -10.94 -11.88
CA ARG A 50 2.81 -10.42 -13.11
C ARG A 50 1.78 -10.02 -14.15
N LEU A 51 0.67 -10.75 -14.22
CA LEU A 51 -0.42 -10.53 -15.18
C LEU A 51 -1.44 -9.51 -14.67
N THR A 52 -1.70 -9.50 -13.38
CA THR A 52 -2.64 -8.60 -12.70
C THR A 52 -1.85 -7.56 -11.91
N LYS A 53 -2.02 -6.27 -12.23
CA LYS A 53 -1.41 -5.15 -11.51
C LYS A 53 -2.31 -4.73 -10.34
N LEU A 54 -2.71 -5.69 -9.51
CA LEU A 54 -3.57 -5.40 -8.37
C LEU A 54 -2.81 -4.58 -7.32
N VAL A 55 -3.38 -3.45 -6.95
CA VAL A 55 -2.89 -2.51 -5.96
C VAL A 55 -3.95 -2.38 -4.88
N ILE A 56 -3.53 -2.57 -3.64
CA ILE A 56 -4.34 -2.22 -2.49
C ILE A 56 -4.06 -0.75 -2.16
N HIS A 57 -5.09 0.07 -2.29
CA HIS A 57 -5.13 1.46 -1.84
C HIS A 57 -5.73 1.50 -0.43
N GLY A 58 -4.89 1.78 0.56
CA GLY A 58 -5.30 1.81 1.95
C GLY A 58 -4.98 3.15 2.61
N CYS A 59 -5.86 3.59 3.50
CA CYS A 59 -5.70 4.81 4.26
C CYS A 59 -6.06 4.55 5.71
N ILE A 60 -5.13 4.85 6.61
CA ILE A 60 -5.26 4.56 8.04
C ILE A 60 -5.01 5.84 8.83
N ASP A 61 -5.83 6.11 9.83
CA ASP A 61 -5.52 7.14 10.82
C ASP A 61 -4.42 6.68 11.78
N GLY A 62 -3.33 7.41 11.81
CA GLY A 62 -2.17 7.17 12.66
C GLY A 62 -2.41 7.40 14.15
N PHE A 63 -3.48 8.11 14.55
CA PHE A 63 -3.83 8.26 15.97
C PHE A 63 -4.75 7.12 16.45
N SER A 64 -5.92 6.99 15.85
CA SER A 64 -6.94 6.00 16.24
C SER A 64 -6.72 4.60 15.68
N ARG A 65 -5.81 4.43 14.70
CA ARG A 65 -5.66 3.20 13.89
C ARG A 65 -6.91 2.81 13.10
N GLN A 66 -7.90 3.68 13.00
CA GLN A 66 -9.09 3.47 12.19
C GLN A 66 -8.73 3.42 10.71
N ILE A 67 -9.26 2.43 10.01
CA ILE A 67 -9.15 2.33 8.55
C ILE A 67 -10.17 3.29 7.94
N VAL A 68 -9.68 4.31 7.23
CA VAL A 68 -10.50 5.32 6.55
C VAL A 68 -11.06 4.75 5.24
N TYR A 69 -10.21 4.06 4.49
CA TYR A 69 -10.64 3.23 3.36
C TYR A 69 -9.61 2.13 3.08
N LEU A 70 -10.07 1.07 2.42
CA LEU A 70 -9.25 -0.02 1.90
C LEU A 70 -9.91 -0.55 0.63
N GLN A 71 -9.28 -0.36 -0.52
CA GLN A 71 -9.81 -0.77 -1.82
C GLN A 71 -8.74 -1.45 -2.66
N VAL A 72 -9.12 -2.54 -3.33
CA VAL A 72 -8.28 -3.18 -4.34
C VAL A 72 -8.64 -2.59 -5.70
N SER A 73 -7.64 -2.11 -6.42
CA SER A 73 -7.77 -1.62 -7.80
C SER A 73 -6.76 -2.33 -8.70
N ASP A 74 -7.01 -2.34 -10.00
CA ASP A 74 -6.11 -2.89 -11.02
C ASP A 74 -5.07 -1.87 -11.54
N ASN A 75 -5.03 -0.70 -10.92
CA ASN A 75 -4.21 0.43 -11.32
C ASN A 75 -3.59 1.12 -10.10
N ASN A 76 -2.41 1.72 -10.30
CA ASN A 76 -1.68 2.49 -9.29
C ASN A 76 -1.80 4.01 -9.54
N ARG A 77 -2.96 4.47 -9.99
CA ARG A 77 -3.18 5.87 -10.37
C ARG A 77 -3.37 6.74 -9.12
N ALA A 78 -2.75 7.92 -9.12
CA ALA A 78 -2.90 8.87 -8.02
C ALA A 78 -4.32 9.43 -7.94
N GLU A 79 -5.01 9.56 -9.08
CA GLU A 79 -6.40 10.04 -9.14
C GLU A 79 -7.33 9.15 -8.30
N THR A 80 -7.20 7.82 -8.44
CA THR A 80 -7.97 6.85 -7.65
C THR A 80 -7.73 7.01 -6.15
N VAL A 81 -6.50 7.32 -5.75
CA VAL A 81 -6.14 7.53 -4.34
C VAL A 81 -6.82 8.79 -3.79
N VAL A 82 -6.88 9.85 -4.58
CA VAL A 82 -7.54 11.11 -4.22
C VAL A 82 -9.04 10.95 -4.09
N GLU A 83 -9.68 10.25 -5.04
CA GLU A 83 -11.12 9.95 -5.00
C GLU A 83 -11.49 9.16 -3.74
N LEU A 84 -10.77 8.07 -3.46
CA LEU A 84 -11.00 7.26 -2.26
C LEU A 84 -10.77 8.05 -0.97
N PHE A 85 -9.79 8.95 -0.98
CA PHE A 85 -9.53 9.83 0.15
C PHE A 85 -10.67 10.83 0.38
N ARG A 86 -11.18 11.44 -0.69
CA ARG A 86 -12.33 12.35 -0.62
C ARG A 86 -13.55 11.64 -0.04
N ASP A 87 -13.85 10.43 -0.49
CA ASP A 87 -14.95 9.62 0.03
C ASP A 87 -14.76 9.23 1.51
N GLY A 88 -13.51 8.97 1.92
CA GLY A 88 -13.16 8.73 3.32
C GLY A 88 -13.39 9.96 4.20
N VAL A 89 -12.97 11.14 3.73
CA VAL A 89 -13.14 12.43 4.42
C VAL A 89 -14.61 12.79 4.56
N ILE A 90 -15.43 12.58 3.53
CA ILE A 90 -16.88 12.83 3.59
C ILE A 90 -17.53 12.01 4.69
N ARG A 91 -17.08 10.75 4.89
CA ARG A 91 -17.67 9.84 5.89
C ARG A 91 -17.14 10.04 7.31
N LEU A 92 -15.85 10.33 7.47
CA LEU A 92 -15.16 10.34 8.77
C LEU A 92 -14.70 11.72 9.23
N GLY A 93 -14.85 12.74 8.38
CA GLY A 93 -14.39 14.09 8.61
C GLY A 93 -12.96 14.32 8.11
N LEU A 94 -12.61 15.60 7.99
CA LEU A 94 -11.30 16.03 7.51
C LEU A 94 -10.22 15.81 8.60
N PRO A 95 -9.10 15.18 8.26
CA PRO A 95 -8.03 14.97 9.22
C PRO A 95 -7.21 16.24 9.49
N SER A 96 -6.69 16.35 10.71
CA SER A 96 -5.82 17.47 11.12
C SER A 96 -4.46 17.49 10.39
N ARG A 97 -4.02 16.34 9.89
CA ARG A 97 -2.78 16.19 9.12
C ARG A 97 -2.88 15.00 8.18
N VAL A 98 -2.43 15.17 6.94
CA VAL A 98 -2.35 14.09 5.95
C VAL A 98 -0.89 13.81 5.59
N ARG A 99 -0.51 12.54 5.46
CA ARG A 99 0.79 12.11 4.91
C ARG A 99 0.54 11.33 3.62
N GLY A 100 0.66 12.02 2.49
CA GLY A 100 0.45 11.44 1.15
C GLY A 100 1.64 10.67 0.57
N GLY A 101 2.86 10.87 1.11
CA GLY A 101 4.07 10.27 0.55
C GLY A 101 4.25 10.67 -0.92
N GLU A 102 4.15 9.70 -1.82
CA GLU A 102 4.21 9.89 -3.28
C GLU A 102 2.96 10.58 -3.87
N ASN A 103 1.81 10.53 -3.18
CA ASN A 103 0.55 11.14 -3.63
C ASN A 103 0.43 12.57 -3.10
N VAL A 104 1.12 13.51 -3.75
CA VAL A 104 1.19 14.93 -3.34
C VAL A 104 -0.21 15.57 -3.24
N GLN A 105 -1.10 15.26 -4.17
CA GLN A 105 -2.48 15.78 -4.18
C GLN A 105 -3.27 15.43 -2.91
N VAL A 106 -2.97 14.30 -2.28
CA VAL A 106 -3.58 13.92 -0.98
C VAL A 106 -2.92 14.67 0.17
N ALA A 107 -1.63 14.96 0.09
CA ALA A 107 -0.92 15.75 1.10
C ALA A 107 -1.35 17.24 1.10
N GLU A 108 -1.81 17.76 -0.04
CA GLU A 108 -2.31 19.13 -0.19
C GLU A 108 -3.75 19.31 0.28
N PHE A 109 -4.48 18.22 0.55
CA PHE A 109 -5.85 18.26 1.04
C PHE A 109 -5.88 18.84 2.46
N LYS A 110 -6.34 20.09 2.59
CA LYS A 110 -6.43 20.86 3.85
C LYS A 110 -7.77 21.57 3.96
#